data_AF-A0A4Y7N913-F1
#
_entry.id   AF-A0A4Y7N913-F1
#
_cell.length_a   1.000
_cell.length_b   1.000
_cell.length_c   1.000
_cell.angle_alpha   90.00
_cell.angle_beta   90.00
_cell.angle_gamma   90.00
#
_symmetry.space_group_name_H-M   'P 1'
#
loop_
_entity.id
_entity.type
_entity.pdbx_description
1 polymer ?
#
loop_
_entity_poly.entity_id
_entity_poly.type
_entity_poly.pdbx_seq_one_letter_code
_entity_poly.pdbx_strand_id
1 'polypeptide(L)'
;MSTEEHKKPVFRELQADDNDPEITEISSLCFNCGKDGMTKLLLTKIPFYKEIILMSFECDHCGCKNNEVQSGEKIQEKGVLIRVSVTSPIDLNRQVIKSDYATVKIPEIEFEVPPQSKRGEITNIEGILSRCIAGLEQDQPVRKALDPESAEKIEAFIQVLIDTKKCEKPFTLIIDDPSGNSFVENLNAPHVDPALTITHFERNKEQNHLVGIYEEELKEIKEEEEGETDAALGDNVTPDTLADEVLHFGTNCPSCNAPCETNMKLTNIPFFKEVIIMATNCEACGHRTNEVKSGSGINEKGVKITLRITDPIDLSRDVLKSETCSLSIPELDFEVGAGTLGGKFTTLEGLLVAMKDQLTGQNPLMCGDSATLALKERMQEFNEKLENIISGKTFGCRIVLDDPAGNSYLQNVYAPEADPEMEIVYYQRTFEHNEELGLNDMKLEDYEENE
;
A
#
# COMPACT_ATOMS: atom_id res chain seq x y z
N MET A 1 -29.92 -28.08 -11.22
CA MET A 1 -29.64 -27.77 -9.81
C MET A 1 -28.31 -27.04 -9.81
N SER A 2 -28.38 -25.72 -9.86
CA SER A 2 -27.26 -24.79 -9.81
C SER A 2 -26.63 -24.87 -8.42
N THR A 3 -25.36 -25.27 -8.35
CA THR A 3 -24.55 -25.15 -7.14
C THR A 3 -24.17 -23.68 -7.00
N GLU A 4 -24.80 -22.99 -6.05
CA GLU A 4 -24.38 -21.68 -5.61
C GLU A 4 -23.00 -21.81 -4.95
N GLU A 5 -21.97 -21.22 -5.56
CA GLU A 5 -20.69 -21.00 -4.91
C GLU A 5 -20.89 -19.95 -3.81
N HIS A 6 -21.06 -20.40 -2.58
CA HIS A 6 -21.01 -19.52 -1.42
C HIS A 6 -19.62 -18.89 -1.33
N LYS A 7 -19.51 -17.59 -1.64
CA LYS A 7 -18.36 -16.74 -1.30
C LYS A 7 -18.05 -16.93 0.18
N LYS A 8 -16.93 -17.58 0.48
CA LYS A 8 -16.47 -17.83 1.85
C LYS A 8 -15.93 -16.52 2.47
N PRO A 9 -16.20 -16.23 3.74
CA PRO A 9 -15.71 -15.02 4.41
C PRO A 9 -14.17 -15.05 4.58
N VAL A 10 -13.54 -13.88 4.44
CA VAL A 10 -12.07 -13.67 4.53
C VAL A 10 -11.53 -14.04 5.92
N PHE A 11 -12.30 -13.83 6.99
CA PHE A 11 -11.98 -14.26 8.35
C PHE A 11 -12.82 -15.48 8.72
N ARG A 12 -12.15 -16.58 9.11
CA ARG A 12 -12.81 -17.83 9.54
C ARG A 12 -12.59 -18.12 11.00
N GLU A 13 -13.58 -18.76 11.64
CA GLU A 13 -13.43 -19.23 13.01
C GLU A 13 -12.39 -20.35 13.11
N LEU A 14 -11.50 -20.28 14.11
CA LEU A 14 -10.61 -21.42 14.42
C LEU A 14 -11.45 -22.60 14.90
N GLN A 15 -11.69 -23.58 14.03
CA GLN A 15 -12.31 -24.86 14.38
C GLN A 15 -11.27 -25.96 14.40
N ALA A 16 -11.30 -26.82 15.42
CA ALA A 16 -10.34 -27.92 15.57
C ALA A 16 -10.44 -28.99 14.46
N ASP A 17 -11.56 -29.00 13.72
CA ASP A 17 -11.86 -29.96 12.66
C ASP A 17 -11.64 -29.39 11.24
N ASP A 18 -11.11 -28.16 11.13
CA ASP A 18 -10.80 -27.54 9.83
C ASP A 18 -9.47 -28.08 9.29
N ASN A 19 -9.54 -28.94 8.27
CA ASN A 19 -8.38 -29.63 7.71
C ASN A 19 -7.53 -28.74 6.78
N ASP A 20 -7.99 -27.53 6.46
CA ASP A 20 -7.30 -26.63 5.53
C ASP A 20 -7.58 -25.16 5.89
N PRO A 21 -6.91 -24.62 6.93
CA PRO A 21 -6.91 -23.18 7.12
C PRO A 21 -6.25 -22.55 5.88
N GLU A 22 -7.02 -21.80 5.09
CA GLU A 22 -6.52 -21.08 3.91
C GLU A 22 -5.44 -20.07 4.36
N ILE A 23 -4.20 -20.53 4.40
CA ILE A 23 -3.02 -19.73 4.72
C ILE A 23 -2.63 -18.98 3.45
N THR A 24 -2.59 -17.65 3.52
CA THR A 24 -2.09 -16.81 2.42
C THR A 24 -0.59 -16.68 2.56
N GLU A 25 0.18 -17.23 1.60
CA GLU A 25 1.64 -17.14 1.60
C GLU A 25 2.11 -15.96 0.75
N ILE A 26 2.90 -15.06 1.34
CA ILE A 26 3.45 -13.87 0.69
C ILE A 26 4.98 -13.92 0.80
N SER A 27 5.69 -13.65 -0.29
CA SER A 27 7.13 -13.48 -0.24
C SER A 27 7.48 -12.13 0.39
N SER A 28 8.34 -12.11 1.41
CA SER A 28 8.68 -10.91 2.17
C SER A 28 10.18 -10.79 2.39
N LEU A 29 10.70 -9.57 2.37
CA LEU A 29 12.13 -9.34 2.59
C LEU A 29 12.57 -9.79 4.00
N CYS A 30 13.62 -10.60 4.07
CA CYS A 30 14.24 -10.96 5.34
C CYS A 30 15.14 -9.83 5.85
N PHE A 31 14.71 -9.14 6.91
CA PHE A 31 15.51 -8.09 7.55
C PHE A 31 16.87 -8.55 8.11
N ASN A 32 17.08 -9.86 8.28
CA ASN A 32 18.35 -10.39 8.77
C ASN A 32 19.39 -10.64 7.67
N CYS A 33 18.95 -11.01 6.45
CA CYS A 33 19.88 -11.38 5.37
C CYS A 33 19.66 -10.64 4.05
N GLY A 34 18.65 -9.78 3.97
CA GLY A 34 18.32 -8.97 2.79
C GLY A 34 17.80 -9.79 1.59
N LYS A 35 17.51 -11.08 1.77
CA LYS A 35 16.90 -11.96 0.76
C LYS A 35 15.45 -12.23 1.10
N ASP A 36 14.66 -12.66 0.14
CA ASP A 36 13.26 -12.96 0.39
C ASP A 36 13.07 -14.23 1.23
N GLY A 37 12.23 -14.14 2.25
CA GLY A 37 11.63 -15.27 2.96
C GLY A 37 10.14 -15.37 2.64
N MET A 38 9.44 -16.22 3.38
CA MET A 38 8.02 -16.51 3.20
C MET A 38 7.25 -16.12 4.45
N THR A 39 6.29 -15.20 4.32
CA THR A 39 5.32 -14.85 5.37
C THR A 39 4.01 -15.57 5.11
N LYS A 40 3.60 -16.41 6.05
CA LYS A 40 2.32 -17.10 6.06
C LYS A 40 1.32 -16.31 6.87
N LEU A 41 0.27 -15.80 6.24
CA LEU A 41 -0.83 -15.09 6.87
C LEU A 41 -1.99 -16.05 7.13
N LEU A 42 -2.49 -16.06 8.35
CA LEU A 42 -3.69 -16.76 8.76
C LEU A 42 -4.67 -15.74 9.33
N LEU A 43 -5.70 -15.43 8.54
CA LEU A 43 -6.78 -14.53 8.90
C LEU A 43 -7.84 -15.32 9.64
N THR A 44 -7.92 -15.16 10.96
CA THR A 44 -8.81 -15.99 11.76
C THR A 44 -9.54 -15.21 12.84
N LYS A 45 -10.69 -15.76 13.22
CA LYS A 45 -11.56 -15.26 14.27
C LYS A 45 -11.53 -16.25 15.42
N ILE A 46 -11.20 -15.78 16.61
CA ILE A 46 -11.27 -16.61 17.81
C ILE A 46 -12.67 -16.40 18.42
N PRO A 47 -13.46 -17.46 18.72
CA PRO A 47 -14.75 -17.29 19.38
C PRO A 47 -14.62 -16.50 20.69
N PHE A 48 -15.49 -15.50 20.90
CA PHE A 48 -15.42 -14.53 22.01
C PHE A 48 -14.20 -13.58 22.00
N TYR A 49 -13.42 -13.60 20.92
CA TYR A 49 -12.32 -12.67 20.66
C TYR A 49 -12.35 -12.14 19.21
N LYS A 50 -11.49 -11.17 18.93
CA LYS A 50 -11.54 -10.28 17.76
C LYS A 50 -10.99 -10.94 16.49
N GLU A 51 -11.14 -10.27 15.35
CA GLU A 51 -10.49 -10.66 14.09
C GLU A 51 -8.97 -10.47 14.24
N ILE A 52 -8.20 -11.53 14.01
CA ILE A 52 -6.74 -11.53 14.14
C ILE A 52 -6.07 -11.98 12.84
N ILE A 53 -4.92 -11.38 12.58
CA ILE A 53 -4.03 -11.69 11.46
C ILE A 53 -2.78 -12.30 12.07
N LEU A 54 -2.63 -13.62 11.93
CA LEU A 54 -1.43 -14.34 12.35
C LEU A 54 -0.45 -14.38 11.19
N MET A 55 0.70 -13.75 11.33
CA MET A 55 1.77 -13.73 10.35
C MET A 55 2.91 -14.61 10.83
N SER A 56 3.36 -15.55 10.03
CA SER A 56 4.50 -16.41 10.32
C SER A 56 5.51 -16.31 9.19
N PHE A 57 6.54 -15.51 9.41
CA PHE A 57 7.67 -15.35 8.53
C PHE A 57 8.72 -16.42 8.79
N GLU A 58 9.20 -17.07 7.73
CA GLU A 58 10.33 -17.99 7.73
C GLU A 58 11.23 -17.71 6.52
N CYS A 59 12.52 -17.54 6.77
CA CYS A 59 13.51 -17.34 5.71
C CYS A 59 14.34 -18.61 5.52
N ASP A 60 14.20 -19.26 4.37
CA ASP A 60 14.95 -20.49 4.02
C ASP A 60 16.46 -20.26 3.87
N HIS A 61 16.88 -19.01 3.62
CA HIS A 61 18.28 -18.68 3.38
C HIS A 61 19.12 -18.52 4.66
N CYS A 62 18.54 -17.97 5.73
CA CYS A 62 19.24 -17.73 6.99
C CYS A 62 18.60 -18.38 8.21
N GLY A 63 17.43 -19.03 8.03
CA GLY A 63 16.68 -19.68 9.10
C GLY A 63 15.98 -18.70 10.05
N CYS A 64 15.94 -17.40 9.72
CA CYS A 64 15.24 -16.40 10.53
C CYS A 64 13.74 -16.67 10.50
N LYS A 65 13.12 -16.75 11.68
CA LYS A 65 11.68 -16.94 11.84
C LYS A 65 11.11 -15.78 12.67
N ASN A 66 9.98 -15.24 12.25
CA ASN A 66 9.27 -14.19 12.98
C ASN A 66 7.77 -14.46 12.94
N ASN A 67 7.14 -14.60 14.11
CA ASN A 67 5.69 -14.78 14.21
C ASN A 67 5.08 -13.52 14.82
N GLU A 68 4.12 -12.93 14.13
CA GLU A 68 3.46 -11.69 14.52
C GLU A 68 1.95 -11.88 14.52
N VAL A 69 1.27 -11.21 15.45
CA VAL A 69 -0.19 -11.19 15.53
C VAL A 69 -0.61 -9.74 15.39
N GLN A 70 -1.40 -9.42 14.38
CA GLN A 70 -1.99 -8.09 14.15
C GLN A 70 -3.50 -8.15 14.32
N SER A 71 -4.10 -7.02 14.72
CA SER A 71 -5.56 -6.88 14.78
C SER A 71 -6.11 -6.64 13.37
N GLY A 72 -7.13 -7.38 12.95
CA GLY A 72 -7.82 -7.19 11.67
C GLY A 72 -8.94 -6.13 11.73
N GLU A 73 -9.07 -5.41 12.84
CA GLU A 73 -10.17 -4.48 13.07
C GLU A 73 -10.18 -3.32 12.08
N LYS A 74 -11.32 -3.14 11.39
CA LYS A 74 -11.60 -1.89 10.67
C LYS A 74 -11.56 -0.72 11.65
N ILE A 75 -11.00 0.40 11.21
CA ILE A 75 -11.05 1.65 11.96
C ILE A 75 -12.51 2.08 12.10
N GLN A 76 -12.94 2.43 13.31
CA GLN A 76 -14.31 2.87 13.56
C GLN A 76 -14.57 4.25 12.93
N GLU A 77 -15.84 4.61 12.71
CA GLU A 77 -16.21 5.95 12.19
C GLU A 77 -15.79 7.09 13.13
N LYS A 78 -15.71 6.83 14.44
CA LYS A 78 -15.36 7.82 15.46
C LYS A 78 -14.23 7.33 16.35
N GLY A 79 -13.38 8.26 16.79
CA GLY A 79 -12.42 8.00 17.84
C GLY A 79 -13.11 7.81 19.19
N VAL A 80 -12.46 7.13 20.11
CA VAL A 80 -12.98 6.89 21.47
C VAL A 80 -12.03 7.47 22.51
N LEU A 81 -12.59 8.26 23.42
CA LEU A 81 -11.93 8.76 24.61
C LEU A 81 -12.56 8.09 25.83
N ILE A 82 -11.77 7.24 26.48
CA ILE A 82 -12.17 6.48 27.65
C ILE A 82 -11.53 7.09 28.89
N ARG A 83 -12.34 7.45 29.88
CA ARG A 83 -11.88 7.95 31.18
C ARG A 83 -12.32 7.01 32.27
N VAL A 84 -11.36 6.52 33.05
CA VAL A 84 -11.58 5.61 34.17
C VAL A 84 -11.10 6.26 35.45
N SER A 85 -12.00 6.48 36.40
CA SER A 85 -11.65 6.92 37.75
C SER A 85 -11.27 5.71 38.59
N VAL A 86 -9.98 5.48 38.77
CA VAL A 86 -9.46 4.37 39.57
C VAL A 86 -9.47 4.80 41.04
N THR A 87 -10.39 4.23 41.83
CA THR A 87 -10.54 4.55 43.26
C THR A 87 -10.29 3.35 44.15
N SER A 88 -10.44 2.16 43.61
CA SER A 88 -10.30 0.91 44.33
C SER A 88 -9.30 -0.03 43.66
N PRO A 89 -8.69 -0.98 44.39
CA PRO A 89 -7.87 -2.02 43.79
C PRO A 89 -8.62 -2.92 42.81
N ILE A 90 -9.96 -2.95 42.86
CA ILE A 90 -10.79 -3.71 41.91
C ILE A 90 -10.73 -3.03 40.53
N ASP A 91 -10.68 -1.69 40.48
CA ASP A 91 -10.57 -0.96 39.23
C ASP A 91 -9.25 -1.26 38.50
N LEU A 92 -8.17 -1.55 39.22
CA LEU A 92 -6.89 -1.96 38.63
C LEU A 92 -6.98 -3.26 37.81
N ASN A 93 -7.96 -4.12 38.15
CA ASN A 93 -8.17 -5.41 37.49
C ASN A 93 -9.05 -5.32 36.24
N ARG A 94 -9.63 -4.14 35.94
CA ARG A 94 -10.43 -3.94 34.72
C ARG A 94 -9.62 -4.36 33.51
N GLN A 95 -10.20 -5.23 32.68
CA GLN A 95 -9.58 -5.58 31.41
C GLN A 95 -9.56 -4.35 30.50
N VAL A 96 -8.40 -4.11 29.90
CA VAL A 96 -8.14 -3.04 28.96
C VAL A 96 -7.65 -3.66 27.66
N ILE A 97 -8.34 -3.34 26.57
CA ILE A 97 -7.86 -3.59 25.22
C ILE A 97 -7.31 -2.27 24.71
N LYS A 98 -6.00 -2.22 24.50
CA LYS A 98 -5.31 -1.04 23.98
C LYS A 98 -4.99 -1.28 22.50
N SER A 99 -5.42 -0.37 21.63
CA SER A 99 -5.03 -0.39 20.21
C SER A 99 -3.60 0.14 20.01
N ASP A 100 -3.05 -0.05 18.80
CA ASP A 100 -1.74 0.49 18.40
C ASP A 100 -1.71 2.02 18.44
N TYR A 101 -2.84 2.65 18.08
CA TYR A 101 -3.00 4.11 17.95
C TYR A 101 -3.44 4.79 19.24
N ALA A 102 -3.69 4.01 20.30
CA ALA A 102 -4.15 4.54 21.58
C ALA A 102 -3.03 5.21 22.38
N THR A 103 -3.31 6.42 22.84
CA THR A 103 -2.51 7.19 23.79
C THR A 103 -3.04 6.97 25.20
N VAL A 104 -2.18 6.61 26.14
CA VAL A 104 -2.57 6.39 27.54
C VAL A 104 -2.01 7.53 28.40
N LYS A 105 -2.87 8.20 29.17
CA LYS A 105 -2.49 9.33 30.03
C LYS A 105 -2.96 9.13 31.47
N ILE A 106 -2.13 9.55 32.41
CA ILE A 106 -2.50 9.71 33.83
C ILE A 106 -2.11 11.13 34.25
N PRO A 107 -3.05 12.10 34.19
CA PRO A 107 -2.75 13.51 34.42
C PRO A 107 -2.17 13.80 35.81
N GLU A 108 -2.57 13.04 36.84
CA GLU A 108 -2.15 13.27 38.23
C GLU A 108 -0.65 13.05 38.47
N ILE A 109 0.01 12.29 37.59
CA ILE A 109 1.44 11.99 37.64
C ILE A 109 2.19 12.45 36.39
N GLU A 110 1.56 13.29 35.55
CA GLU A 110 2.13 13.76 34.27
C GLU A 110 2.67 12.63 33.38
N PHE A 111 1.97 11.49 33.39
CA PHE A 111 2.38 10.30 32.65
C PHE A 111 1.64 10.20 31.32
N GLU A 112 2.38 9.99 30.24
CA GLU A 112 1.85 9.79 28.90
C GLU A 112 2.62 8.68 28.18
N VAL A 113 1.88 7.74 27.58
CA VAL A 113 2.40 6.75 26.65
C VAL A 113 1.90 7.12 25.25
N PRO A 114 2.79 7.58 24.35
CA PRO A 114 2.39 8.01 23.02
C PRO A 114 1.87 6.84 22.16
N PRO A 115 1.11 7.14 21.09
CA PRO A 115 0.64 6.13 20.15
C PRO A 115 1.84 5.43 19.48
N GLN A 116 1.63 4.21 18.99
CA GLN A 116 2.63 3.35 18.32
C GLN A 116 3.88 2.98 19.16
N SER A 117 3.99 3.48 20.40
CA SER A 117 5.09 3.12 21.31
C SER A 117 5.05 1.65 21.73
N LYS A 118 3.86 1.03 21.69
CA LYS A 118 3.62 -0.37 22.06
C LYS A 118 2.51 -0.96 21.19
N ARG A 119 2.73 -2.18 20.70
CA ARG A 119 1.74 -2.96 19.94
C ARG A 119 0.44 -3.15 20.73
N GLY A 120 -0.65 -3.34 19.99
CA GLY A 120 -1.99 -3.57 20.51
C GLY A 120 -2.02 -4.82 21.36
N GLU A 121 -2.66 -4.72 22.51
CA GLU A 121 -2.60 -5.77 23.53
C GLU A 121 -3.85 -5.79 24.41
N ILE A 122 -4.14 -6.97 24.93
CA ILE A 122 -5.11 -7.15 26.02
C ILE A 122 -4.32 -7.18 27.32
N THR A 123 -4.75 -6.36 28.26
CA THR A 123 -4.12 -6.27 29.56
C THR A 123 -5.14 -5.84 30.60
N ASN A 124 -4.69 -5.42 31.77
CA ASN A 124 -5.50 -4.71 32.75
C ASN A 124 -4.80 -3.39 33.12
N ILE A 125 -5.49 -2.52 33.85
CA ILE A 125 -4.92 -1.23 34.28
C ILE A 125 -3.61 -1.42 35.05
N GLU A 126 -3.55 -2.41 35.94
CA GLU A 126 -2.33 -2.78 36.66
C GLU A 126 -1.18 -3.20 35.73
N GLY A 127 -1.51 -3.93 34.68
CA GLY A 127 -0.57 -4.49 33.71
C GLY A 127 0.08 -3.41 32.87
N ILE A 128 -0.67 -2.36 32.51
CA ILE A 128 -0.13 -1.16 31.84
C ILE A 128 0.95 -0.53 32.73
N LEU A 129 0.63 -0.26 34.00
CA LEU A 129 1.57 0.33 34.96
C LEU A 129 2.81 -0.55 35.17
N SER A 130 2.60 -1.85 35.39
CA SER A 130 3.67 -2.82 35.65
C SER A 130 4.65 -2.92 34.49
N ARG A 131 4.16 -2.90 33.25
CA ARG A 131 5.01 -2.95 32.05
C ARG A 131 5.73 -1.64 31.78
N CYS A 132 5.16 -0.51 32.18
CA CYS A 132 5.86 0.77 32.10
C CYS A 132 6.99 0.86 33.15
N ILE A 133 6.75 0.37 34.37
CA ILE A 133 7.79 0.22 35.40
C ILE A 133 8.93 -0.65 34.88
N ALA A 134 8.62 -1.86 34.39
CA ALA A 134 9.64 -2.78 33.87
C ALA A 134 10.44 -2.18 32.70
N GLY A 135 9.77 -1.47 31.79
CA GLY A 135 10.42 -0.81 30.65
C GLY A 135 11.36 0.33 31.06
N LEU A 136 11.02 1.11 32.09
CA LEU A 136 11.89 2.14 32.62
C LEU A 136 13.06 1.54 33.42
N GLU A 137 12.82 0.48 34.17
CA GLU A 137 13.79 -0.18 35.06
C GLU A 137 14.86 -0.97 34.28
N GLN A 138 14.52 -1.59 33.15
CA GLN A 138 15.41 -2.46 32.38
C GLN A 138 16.75 -1.79 32.02
N ASP A 139 16.72 -0.51 31.61
CA ASP A 139 17.92 0.21 31.17
C ASP A 139 18.56 1.06 32.28
N GLN A 140 18.00 1.07 33.50
CA GLN A 140 18.55 1.83 34.63
C GLN A 140 20.02 1.50 34.95
N PRO A 141 20.49 0.24 34.92
CA PRO A 141 21.90 -0.08 35.18
C PRO A 141 22.86 0.60 34.20
N VAL A 142 22.45 0.70 32.92
CA VAL A 142 23.23 1.35 31.87
C VAL A 142 23.17 2.88 32.03
N ARG A 143 21.99 3.44 32.33
CA ARG A 143 21.80 4.88 32.57
C ARG A 143 22.62 5.37 33.76
N LYS A 144 22.68 4.61 34.87
CA LYS A 144 23.49 4.95 36.04
C LYS A 144 24.99 5.08 35.74
N ALA A 145 25.49 4.37 34.71
CA ALA A 145 26.89 4.44 34.30
C ALA A 145 27.18 5.60 33.32
N LEU A 146 26.24 5.96 32.46
CA LEU A 146 26.41 6.98 31.42
C LEU A 146 25.94 8.38 31.87
N ASP A 147 24.80 8.46 32.55
CA ASP A 147 24.17 9.70 33.01
C ASP A 147 23.46 9.50 34.37
N PRO A 148 24.19 9.73 35.48
CA PRO A 148 23.64 9.54 36.83
C PRO A 148 22.48 10.49 37.17
N GLU A 149 22.44 11.70 36.61
CA GLU A 149 21.42 12.70 36.95
C GLU A 149 20.05 12.30 36.38
N SER A 150 20.01 11.84 35.13
CA SER A 150 18.78 11.33 34.52
C SER A 150 18.32 10.04 35.18
N ALA A 151 19.25 9.17 35.58
CA ALA A 151 18.92 7.92 36.27
C ALA A 151 18.21 8.16 37.61
N GLU A 152 18.61 9.17 38.37
CA GLU A 152 17.98 9.53 39.66
C GLU A 152 16.55 10.07 39.45
N LYS A 153 16.33 10.91 38.43
CA LYS A 153 14.99 11.41 38.06
C LYS A 153 14.06 10.28 37.63
N ILE A 154 14.54 9.33 36.83
CA ILE A 154 13.76 8.16 36.38
C ILE A 154 13.45 7.24 37.57
N GLU A 155 14.40 7.02 38.48
CA GLU A 155 14.18 6.20 39.68
C GLU A 155 13.13 6.81 40.61
N ALA A 156 13.13 8.13 40.79
CA ALA A 156 12.08 8.85 41.49
C ALA A 156 10.71 8.67 40.82
N PHE A 157 10.65 8.73 39.49
CA PHE A 157 9.41 8.54 38.74
C PHE A 157 8.90 7.08 38.78
N ILE A 158 9.79 6.10 38.73
CA ILE A 158 9.44 4.68 38.93
C ILE A 158 8.78 4.49 40.29
N GLN A 159 9.27 5.16 41.35
CA GLN A 159 8.65 5.09 42.66
C GLN A 159 7.22 5.67 42.65
N VAL A 160 6.99 6.78 41.94
CA VAL A 160 5.65 7.35 41.75
C VAL A 160 4.71 6.36 41.05
N LEU A 161 5.18 5.65 40.02
CA LEU A 161 4.39 4.62 39.33
C LEU A 161 4.08 3.43 40.24
N ILE A 162 5.03 2.98 41.06
CA ILE A 162 4.82 1.92 42.04
C ILE A 162 3.78 2.34 43.08
N ASP A 163 3.82 3.58 43.56
CA ASP A 163 2.85 4.08 44.53
C ASP A 163 1.47 4.28 43.90
N THR A 164 1.40 4.69 42.63
CA THR A 164 0.16 4.73 41.84
C THR A 164 -0.44 3.34 41.68
N LYS A 165 0.40 2.33 41.42
CA LYS A 165 -0.02 0.92 41.33
C LYS A 165 -0.61 0.38 42.64
N LYS A 166 -0.21 0.90 43.81
CA LYS A 166 -0.82 0.54 45.10
C LYS A 166 -2.23 1.12 45.29
N CYS A 167 -2.64 2.06 44.45
CA CYS A 167 -3.95 2.72 44.51
C CYS A 167 -4.23 3.41 45.87
N GLU A 168 -3.20 3.96 46.52
CA GLU A 168 -3.36 4.71 47.79
C GLU A 168 -4.05 6.07 47.58
N LYS A 169 -3.92 6.64 46.38
CA LYS A 169 -4.59 7.86 45.94
C LYS A 169 -5.40 7.55 44.68
N PRO A 170 -6.63 8.07 44.56
CA PRO A 170 -7.40 7.92 43.33
C PRO A 170 -6.71 8.67 42.19
N PHE A 171 -6.75 8.09 41.00
CA PHE A 171 -6.20 8.69 39.78
C PHE A 171 -7.10 8.39 38.58
N THR A 172 -6.90 9.15 37.51
CA THR A 172 -7.71 9.02 36.30
C THR A 172 -6.86 8.42 35.19
N LEU A 173 -7.26 7.26 34.68
CA LEU A 173 -6.70 6.71 33.46
C LEU A 173 -7.49 7.24 32.27
N ILE A 174 -6.80 7.88 31.33
CA ILE A 174 -7.38 8.37 30.08
C ILE A 174 -6.77 7.56 28.93
N ILE A 175 -7.62 6.93 28.13
CA ILE A 175 -7.23 6.26 26.89
C ILE A 175 -7.86 7.04 25.75
N ASP A 176 -7.03 7.69 24.96
CA ASP A 176 -7.42 8.44 23.77
C ASP A 176 -7.03 7.64 22.54
N ASP A 177 -8.02 7.08 21.86
CA ASP A 177 -7.81 6.19 20.71
C ASP A 177 -8.55 6.69 19.46
N PRO A 178 -7.82 7.30 18.51
CA PRO A 178 -8.36 7.71 17.23
C PRO A 178 -8.95 6.57 16.39
N SER A 179 -8.50 5.32 16.58
CA SER A 179 -9.02 4.17 15.83
C SER A 179 -10.40 3.69 16.29
N GLY A 180 -10.81 4.06 17.51
CA GLY A 180 -12.06 3.64 18.12
C GLY A 180 -12.09 2.18 18.62
N ASN A 181 -10.96 1.48 18.60
CA ASN A 181 -10.88 0.03 18.86
C ASN A 181 -10.46 -0.34 20.29
N SER A 182 -10.01 0.63 21.08
CA SER A 182 -9.70 0.46 22.49
C SER A 182 -10.95 0.29 23.34
N PHE A 183 -10.83 -0.51 24.40
CA PHE A 183 -11.95 -0.88 25.26
C PHE A 183 -11.50 -1.01 26.71
N VAL A 184 -12.37 -0.65 27.65
CA VAL A 184 -12.18 -0.92 29.08
C VAL A 184 -13.42 -1.61 29.63
N GLU A 185 -13.20 -2.66 30.41
CA GLU A 185 -14.24 -3.44 31.06
C GLU A 185 -15.11 -2.59 32.00
N ASN A 186 -16.43 -2.76 31.85
CA ASN A 186 -17.44 -2.26 32.78
C ASN A 186 -17.71 -3.32 33.85
N LEU A 187 -17.29 -3.05 35.09
CA LEU A 187 -17.46 -3.97 36.21
C LEU A 187 -18.93 -4.13 36.65
N ASN A 188 -19.78 -3.18 36.30
CA ASN A 188 -21.19 -3.14 36.66
C ASN A 188 -22.11 -3.60 35.52
N ALA A 189 -21.57 -4.13 34.41
CA ALA A 189 -22.36 -4.57 33.26
C ALA A 189 -23.46 -5.56 33.68
N PRO A 190 -24.70 -5.41 33.19
CA PRO A 190 -25.18 -4.51 32.14
C PRO A 190 -25.57 -3.10 32.61
N HIS A 191 -25.42 -2.76 33.88
CA HIS A 191 -25.68 -1.42 34.41
C HIS A 191 -24.57 -0.44 34.06
N VAL A 192 -24.90 0.86 34.10
CA VAL A 192 -23.93 1.93 33.84
C VAL A 192 -22.91 1.97 34.97
N ASP A 193 -21.64 2.04 34.60
CA ASP A 193 -20.54 2.20 35.53
C ASP A 193 -20.33 3.69 35.87
N PRO A 194 -20.42 4.10 37.14
CA PRO A 194 -20.19 5.49 37.50
C PRO A 194 -18.71 5.91 37.39
N ALA A 195 -17.77 4.97 37.39
CA ALA A 195 -16.33 5.24 37.34
C ALA A 195 -15.76 5.23 35.91
N LEU A 196 -16.53 4.77 34.92
CA LEU A 196 -16.10 4.67 33.51
C LEU A 196 -16.96 5.59 32.65
N THR A 197 -16.31 6.55 31.98
CA THR A 197 -16.94 7.44 31.01
C THR A 197 -16.34 7.18 29.64
N ILE A 198 -17.17 6.82 28.67
CA ILE A 198 -16.78 6.61 27.27
C ILE A 198 -17.41 7.73 26.44
N THR A 199 -16.58 8.53 25.79
CA THR A 199 -17.01 9.60 24.88
C THR A 199 -16.45 9.33 23.50
N HIS A 200 -17.29 9.44 22.48
CA HIS A 200 -16.87 9.33 21.09
C HIS A 200 -16.62 10.74 20.54
N PHE A 201 -15.54 10.91 19.77
CA PHE A 201 -15.19 12.18 19.17
C PHE A 201 -14.95 12.03 17.67
N GLU A 202 -15.18 13.12 16.93
CA GLU A 202 -14.79 13.21 15.53
C GLU A 202 -13.30 13.53 15.46
N ARG A 203 -12.59 12.73 14.67
CA ARG A 203 -11.14 12.85 14.51
C ARG A 203 -10.80 14.18 13.85
N ASN A 204 -9.70 14.79 14.28
CA ASN A 204 -9.10 15.89 13.53
C ASN A 204 -8.24 15.36 12.36
N LYS A 205 -7.78 16.26 11.48
CA LYS A 205 -6.97 15.92 10.30
C LYS A 205 -5.70 15.12 10.65
N GLU A 206 -4.98 15.52 11.70
CA GLU A 206 -3.77 14.81 12.16
C GLU A 206 -4.08 13.39 12.64
N GLN A 207 -5.18 13.21 13.38
CA GLN A 207 -5.65 11.92 13.87
C GLN A 207 -6.13 11.02 12.73
N ASN A 208 -6.80 11.59 11.72
CA ASN A 208 -7.20 10.88 10.51
C ASN A 208 -5.96 10.31 9.79
N HIS A 209 -4.93 11.13 9.56
CA HIS A 209 -3.69 10.66 8.92
C HIS A 209 -2.97 9.60 9.75
N LEU A 210 -2.96 9.76 11.09
CA LEU A 210 -2.33 8.79 11.99
C LEU A 210 -2.97 7.40 11.92
N VAL A 211 -4.27 7.32 11.65
CA VAL A 211 -4.97 6.04 11.41
C VAL A 211 -5.04 5.67 9.92
N GLY A 212 -4.48 6.48 9.01
CA GLY A 212 -4.46 6.22 7.57
C GLY A 212 -5.74 6.60 6.82
N ILE A 213 -6.56 7.50 7.37
CA ILE A 213 -7.73 8.08 6.71
C ILE A 213 -7.32 9.43 6.11
N TYR A 214 -7.45 9.57 4.79
CA TYR A 214 -7.10 10.79 4.04
C TYR A 214 -8.33 11.40 3.33
N GLU A 215 -9.54 11.12 3.82
CA GLU A 215 -10.81 11.46 3.15
C GLU A 215 -11.00 12.96 2.86
N GLU A 216 -10.58 13.86 3.76
CA GLU A 216 -10.71 15.30 3.54
C GLU A 216 -9.75 15.79 2.44
N GLU A 217 -8.56 15.23 2.34
CA GLU A 217 -7.60 15.58 1.29
C GLU A 217 -8.03 14.99 -0.06
N LEU A 218 -8.59 13.77 -0.06
CA LEU A 218 -9.21 13.18 -1.24
C LEU A 218 -10.45 13.97 -1.69
N LYS A 219 -11.18 14.60 -0.77
CA LYS A 219 -12.31 15.49 -1.09
C LYS A 219 -11.88 16.87 -1.54
N GLU A 220 -10.85 17.47 -0.95
CA GLU A 220 -10.27 18.74 -1.43
C GLU A 220 -9.72 18.57 -2.86
N ILE A 221 -9.10 17.42 -3.15
CA ILE A 221 -8.69 17.05 -4.52
C ILE A 221 -9.92 16.87 -5.43
N LYS A 222 -10.99 16.21 -4.97
CA LYS A 222 -12.24 16.07 -5.75
C LYS A 222 -12.95 17.41 -5.97
N GLU A 223 -12.98 18.32 -4.99
CA GLU A 223 -13.65 19.63 -5.08
C GLU A 223 -12.87 20.62 -5.97
N GLU A 224 -11.54 20.51 -6.05
CA GLU A 224 -10.74 21.22 -7.05
C GLU A 224 -10.95 20.65 -8.47
N GLU A 225 -11.24 19.35 -8.61
CA GLU A 225 -11.59 18.70 -9.88
C GLU A 225 -13.06 18.92 -10.31
N GLU A 226 -14.00 19.07 -9.37
CA GLU A 226 -15.45 19.23 -9.62
C GLU A 226 -15.88 20.69 -9.92
N GLY A 227 -14.93 21.65 -9.95
CA GLY A 227 -15.16 23.02 -10.42
C GLY A 227 -15.55 23.13 -11.90
N GLU A 228 -15.40 22.06 -12.68
CA GLU A 228 -15.82 21.99 -14.09
C GLU A 228 -16.57 20.68 -14.36
N THR A 229 -17.84 20.57 -13.96
CA THR A 229 -18.97 20.01 -14.75
C THR A 229 -20.13 19.63 -13.82
N ASP A 230 -21.08 20.55 -13.70
CA ASP A 230 -22.37 20.29 -13.07
C ASP A 230 -23.40 19.96 -14.17
N ALA A 231 -23.74 18.67 -14.36
CA ALA A 231 -25.01 18.25 -14.95
C ALA A 231 -25.28 16.75 -14.78
N ALA A 232 -26.10 16.44 -13.78
CA ALA A 232 -27.18 15.44 -13.78
C ALA A 232 -26.89 14.00 -14.25
N LEU A 233 -27.00 13.06 -13.31
CA LEU A 233 -27.87 11.88 -13.43
C LEU A 233 -28.13 11.27 -12.04
N GLY A 234 -29.39 10.96 -11.78
CA GLY A 234 -29.87 10.47 -10.49
C GLY A 234 -29.83 8.94 -10.34
N ASP A 235 -29.83 8.57 -9.07
CA ASP A 235 -30.20 7.30 -8.43
C ASP A 235 -29.19 6.13 -8.38
N ASN A 236 -28.54 6.04 -7.20
CA ASN A 236 -28.22 4.84 -6.42
C ASN A 236 -27.27 3.77 -6.97
N VAL A 237 -26.11 4.17 -7.51
CA VAL A 237 -24.85 3.41 -7.37
C VAL A 237 -23.71 4.42 -7.24
N THR A 238 -23.00 4.45 -6.12
CA THR A 238 -21.79 5.28 -5.99
C THR A 238 -20.63 4.60 -6.74
N PRO A 239 -19.87 5.32 -7.60
CA PRO A 239 -18.72 4.78 -8.33
C PRO A 239 -17.69 4.09 -7.42
N ASP A 240 -17.59 4.55 -6.17
CA ASP A 240 -16.68 4.01 -5.15
C ASP A 240 -16.92 2.52 -4.81
N THR A 241 -18.10 1.97 -5.08
CA THR A 241 -18.39 0.53 -4.82
C THR A 241 -17.88 -0.41 -5.91
N LEU A 242 -17.58 0.11 -7.11
CA LEU A 242 -17.03 -0.66 -8.23
C LEU A 242 -15.49 -0.67 -8.26
N ALA A 243 -14.84 0.29 -7.60
CA ALA A 243 -13.38 0.42 -7.59
C ALA A 243 -12.67 -0.68 -6.77
N ASP A 244 -13.33 -1.24 -5.75
CA ASP A 244 -12.73 -2.26 -4.89
C ASP A 244 -13.09 -3.71 -5.26
N GLU A 245 -14.08 -3.92 -6.13
CA GLU A 245 -14.46 -5.27 -6.57
C GLU A 245 -13.64 -5.71 -7.80
N VAL A 246 -12.99 -6.88 -7.69
CA VAL A 246 -12.34 -7.51 -8.85
C VAL A 246 -13.43 -8.14 -9.73
N LEU A 247 -13.64 -7.57 -10.92
CA LEU A 247 -14.58 -8.08 -11.92
C LEU A 247 -13.95 -9.25 -12.67
N HIS A 248 -14.70 -10.33 -12.88
CA HIS A 248 -14.22 -11.52 -13.57
C HIS A 248 -15.05 -11.69 -14.85
N PHE A 249 -14.40 -11.84 -16.00
CA PHE A 249 -15.09 -12.13 -17.25
C PHE A 249 -14.37 -13.22 -18.04
N GLY A 250 -15.15 -14.09 -18.68
CA GLY A 250 -14.63 -15.14 -19.55
C GLY A 250 -14.17 -14.55 -20.88
N THR A 251 -12.94 -14.86 -21.30
CA THR A 251 -12.37 -14.52 -22.60
C THR A 251 -11.62 -15.71 -23.19
N ASN A 252 -11.06 -15.58 -24.38
CA ASN A 252 -10.19 -16.60 -24.96
C ASN A 252 -8.72 -16.23 -24.75
N CYS A 253 -7.89 -17.23 -24.48
CA CYS A 253 -6.46 -17.06 -24.30
C CYS A 253 -5.82 -16.57 -25.61
N PRO A 254 -5.06 -15.47 -25.61
CA PRO A 254 -4.43 -14.94 -26.83
C PRO A 254 -3.38 -15.89 -27.41
N SER A 255 -2.83 -16.81 -26.61
CA SER A 255 -1.80 -17.75 -27.07
C SER A 255 -2.35 -19.06 -27.64
N CYS A 256 -3.40 -19.63 -27.06
CA CYS A 256 -3.91 -20.96 -27.43
C CYS A 256 -5.40 -20.98 -27.81
N ASN A 257 -6.08 -19.84 -27.71
CA ASN A 257 -7.50 -19.65 -27.97
C ASN A 257 -8.44 -20.54 -27.13
N ALA A 258 -7.93 -21.16 -26.06
CA ALA A 258 -8.75 -21.86 -25.09
C ALA A 258 -9.55 -20.85 -24.24
N PRO A 259 -10.77 -21.20 -23.80
CA PRO A 259 -11.52 -20.36 -22.87
C PRO A 259 -10.74 -20.20 -21.56
N CYS A 260 -10.61 -18.96 -21.08
CA CYS A 260 -9.93 -18.61 -19.83
C CYS A 260 -10.62 -17.42 -19.15
N GLU A 261 -10.42 -17.27 -17.85
CA GLU A 261 -10.92 -16.11 -17.12
C GLU A 261 -9.89 -14.98 -17.08
N THR A 262 -10.38 -13.76 -17.20
CA THR A 262 -9.59 -12.54 -16.96
C THR A 262 -10.15 -11.78 -15.79
N ASN A 263 -9.27 -11.50 -14.84
CA ASN A 263 -9.56 -10.69 -13.66
C ASN A 263 -9.28 -9.24 -14.02
N MET A 264 -10.27 -8.37 -13.79
CA MET A 264 -10.19 -6.95 -14.02
C MET A 264 -10.33 -6.23 -12.69
N LYS A 265 -9.43 -5.31 -12.39
CA LYS A 265 -9.52 -4.43 -11.22
C LYS A 265 -9.32 -2.98 -11.65
N LEU A 266 -10.29 -2.12 -11.34
CA LEU A 266 -10.09 -0.67 -11.38
C LEU A 266 -9.26 -0.26 -10.17
N THR A 267 -8.26 0.58 -10.37
CA THR A 267 -7.37 1.03 -9.29
C THR A 267 -6.93 2.44 -9.58
N ASN A 268 -6.98 3.28 -8.55
CA ASN A 268 -6.41 4.61 -8.60
C ASN A 268 -4.99 4.55 -8.08
N ILE A 269 -4.03 4.93 -8.93
CA ILE A 269 -2.64 5.09 -8.50
C ILE A 269 -2.51 6.50 -7.94
N PRO A 270 -2.01 6.70 -6.70
CA PRO A 270 -1.81 8.04 -6.15
C PRO A 270 -1.00 8.93 -7.10
N PHE A 271 -1.46 10.17 -7.31
CA PHE A 271 -0.87 11.13 -8.27
C PHE A 271 -0.98 10.74 -9.75
N PHE A 272 -1.77 9.71 -10.08
CA PHE A 272 -2.09 9.31 -11.44
C PHE A 272 -3.57 8.96 -11.60
N LYS A 273 -4.06 8.94 -12.84
CA LYS A 273 -5.47 8.66 -13.16
C LYS A 273 -5.84 7.20 -12.85
N GLU A 274 -7.13 6.93 -12.95
CA GLU A 274 -7.69 5.59 -12.84
C GLU A 274 -7.10 4.63 -13.90
N VAL A 275 -6.63 3.47 -13.45
CA VAL A 275 -6.11 2.38 -14.29
C VAL A 275 -6.92 1.11 -14.10
N ILE A 276 -7.01 0.34 -15.18
CA ILE A 276 -7.63 -0.97 -15.24
C ILE A 276 -6.52 -2.01 -15.36
N ILE A 277 -6.36 -2.83 -14.34
CA ILE A 277 -5.44 -3.96 -14.35
C ILE A 277 -6.21 -5.19 -14.82
N MET A 278 -5.77 -5.79 -15.92
CA MET A 278 -6.33 -7.00 -16.50
C MET A 278 -5.30 -8.13 -16.38
N ALA A 279 -5.62 -9.14 -15.58
CA ALA A 279 -4.78 -10.32 -15.38
C ALA A 279 -5.46 -11.55 -15.98
N THR A 280 -4.88 -12.11 -17.04
CA THR A 280 -5.36 -13.36 -17.65
C THR A 280 -4.41 -14.49 -17.27
N ASN A 281 -4.96 -15.58 -16.73
CA ASN A 281 -4.21 -16.80 -16.42
C ASN A 281 -4.88 -17.99 -17.12
N CYS A 282 -4.22 -18.53 -18.14
CA CYS A 282 -4.76 -19.65 -18.92
C CYS A 282 -4.31 -20.99 -18.34
N GLU A 283 -5.24 -21.75 -17.78
CA GLU A 283 -4.97 -23.08 -17.22
C GLU A 283 -4.54 -24.11 -18.29
N ALA A 284 -4.99 -23.95 -19.54
CA ALA A 284 -4.73 -24.92 -20.60
C ALA A 284 -3.29 -24.88 -21.14
N CYS A 285 -2.65 -23.70 -21.18
CA CYS A 285 -1.30 -23.54 -21.72
C CYS A 285 -0.31 -22.88 -20.75
N GLY A 286 -0.77 -22.44 -19.57
CA GLY A 286 0.05 -21.73 -18.58
C GLY A 286 0.38 -20.28 -18.95
N HIS A 287 -0.23 -19.72 -20.00
CA HIS A 287 -0.02 -18.34 -20.40
C HIS A 287 -0.54 -17.39 -19.32
N ARG A 288 0.32 -16.48 -18.86
CA ARG A 288 0.01 -15.44 -17.88
C ARG A 288 0.32 -14.09 -18.48
N THR A 289 -0.65 -13.18 -18.43
CA THR A 289 -0.45 -11.79 -18.83
C THR A 289 -1.07 -10.87 -17.80
N ASN A 290 -0.38 -9.76 -17.51
CA ASN A 290 -0.86 -8.66 -16.70
C ASN A 290 -0.78 -7.42 -17.59
N GLU A 291 -1.92 -7.04 -18.15
CA GLU A 291 -2.07 -5.84 -18.97
C GLU A 291 -2.61 -4.72 -18.08
N VAL A 292 -2.01 -3.54 -18.21
CA VAL A 292 -2.55 -2.35 -17.56
C VAL A 292 -3.04 -1.40 -18.64
N LYS A 293 -4.32 -1.05 -18.55
CA LYS A 293 -4.97 -0.10 -19.44
C LYS A 293 -5.38 1.12 -18.63
N SER A 294 -5.42 2.27 -19.29
CA SER A 294 -5.98 3.47 -18.67
C SER A 294 -7.48 3.31 -18.58
N GLY A 295 -8.06 3.50 -17.38
CA GLY A 295 -9.52 3.52 -17.20
C GLY A 295 -10.14 4.82 -17.71
N SER A 296 -9.33 5.87 -17.76
CA SER A 296 -9.67 7.12 -18.44
C SER A 296 -9.51 7.01 -19.96
N GLY A 297 -10.32 7.77 -20.69
CA GLY A 297 -10.17 7.92 -22.14
C GLY A 297 -8.84 8.58 -22.55
N ILE A 298 -8.75 8.98 -23.82
CA ILE A 298 -7.56 9.66 -24.32
C ILE A 298 -7.52 11.09 -23.78
N ASN A 299 -6.41 11.49 -23.15
CA ASN A 299 -6.28 12.85 -22.58
C ASN A 299 -6.28 13.93 -23.65
N GLU A 300 -6.62 15.17 -23.28
CA GLU A 300 -6.65 16.30 -24.22
C GLU A 300 -5.28 16.59 -24.86
N LYS A 301 -4.21 16.35 -24.10
CA LYS A 301 -2.81 16.58 -24.49
C LYS A 301 -2.01 15.30 -24.37
N GLY A 302 -1.01 15.17 -25.25
CA GLY A 302 0.04 14.17 -25.09
C GLY A 302 0.99 14.58 -23.97
N VAL A 303 1.69 13.60 -23.41
CA VAL A 303 2.68 13.83 -22.34
C VAL A 303 4.03 13.28 -22.76
N LYS A 304 5.08 14.08 -22.50
CA LYS A 304 6.47 13.67 -22.66
C LYS A 304 7.17 13.81 -21.33
N ILE A 305 7.64 12.69 -20.80
CA ILE A 305 8.33 12.62 -19.52
C ILE A 305 9.79 12.30 -19.79
N THR A 306 10.71 13.14 -19.33
CA THR A 306 12.15 12.93 -19.43
C THR A 306 12.73 12.84 -18.03
N LEU A 307 13.30 11.69 -17.67
CA LEU A 307 14.01 11.50 -16.40
C LEU A 307 15.49 11.27 -16.67
N ARG A 308 16.35 12.02 -15.99
CA ARG A 308 17.79 11.78 -15.96
C ARG A 308 18.13 10.91 -14.76
N ILE A 309 18.63 9.70 -15.02
CA ILE A 309 19.03 8.76 -13.97
C ILE A 309 20.32 9.27 -13.33
N THR A 310 20.28 9.62 -12.04
CA THR A 310 21.45 10.11 -11.29
C THR A 310 21.77 9.25 -10.08
N ASP A 311 20.77 8.54 -9.55
CA ASP A 311 20.89 7.71 -8.35
C ASP A 311 20.35 6.29 -8.63
N PRO A 312 20.89 5.23 -8.02
CA PRO A 312 20.29 3.89 -8.07
C PRO A 312 18.81 3.84 -7.67
N ILE A 313 18.37 4.73 -6.77
CA ILE A 313 16.97 4.83 -6.34
C ILE A 313 16.04 5.17 -7.53
N ASP A 314 16.54 5.88 -8.55
CA ASP A 314 15.75 6.22 -9.74
C ASP A 314 15.24 4.97 -10.47
N LEU A 315 15.95 3.84 -10.38
CA LEU A 315 15.54 2.57 -10.98
C LEU A 315 14.36 1.92 -10.25
N SER A 316 14.14 2.29 -8.99
CA SER A 316 13.02 1.79 -8.18
C SER A 316 11.73 2.59 -8.35
N ARG A 317 11.75 3.69 -9.15
CA ARG A 317 10.58 4.51 -9.44
C ARG A 317 9.48 3.71 -10.14
N ASP A 318 8.25 3.88 -9.69
CA ASP A 318 7.09 3.30 -10.35
C ASP A 318 6.87 3.95 -11.73
N VAL A 319 6.58 3.11 -12.72
CA VAL A 319 6.34 3.48 -14.12
C VAL A 319 5.09 2.80 -14.61
N LEU A 320 4.18 3.60 -15.16
CA LEU A 320 3.13 3.11 -16.03
C LEU A 320 3.49 3.45 -17.47
N LYS A 321 3.83 2.45 -18.26
CA LYS A 321 3.98 2.61 -19.70
C LYS A 321 2.65 2.23 -20.34
N SER A 322 2.02 3.16 -21.07
CA SER A 322 0.83 2.83 -21.87
C SER A 322 1.23 2.08 -23.17
N GLU A 323 0.22 1.52 -23.85
CA GLU A 323 0.44 0.90 -25.16
C GLU A 323 0.85 1.94 -26.21
N THR A 324 0.31 3.16 -26.15
CA THR A 324 0.61 4.26 -27.08
C THR A 324 1.92 4.97 -26.77
N CYS A 325 2.55 4.68 -25.64
CA CYS A 325 3.82 5.27 -25.23
C CYS A 325 5.00 4.68 -26.01
N SER A 326 5.80 5.56 -26.60
CA SER A 326 7.15 5.27 -27.06
C SER A 326 8.15 5.50 -25.93
N LEU A 327 9.24 4.73 -25.90
CA LEU A 327 10.35 4.92 -24.97
C LEU A 327 11.63 5.13 -25.75
N SER A 328 12.44 6.12 -25.37
CA SER A 328 13.78 6.30 -25.92
C SER A 328 14.84 6.54 -24.85
N ILE A 329 16.07 6.10 -25.15
CA ILE A 329 17.28 6.35 -24.38
C ILE A 329 18.29 7.00 -25.35
N PRO A 330 18.34 8.34 -25.42
CA PRO A 330 19.14 9.06 -26.41
C PRO A 330 20.64 8.72 -26.34
N GLU A 331 21.19 8.51 -25.14
CA GLU A 331 22.60 8.19 -24.94
C GLU A 331 22.98 6.80 -25.48
N LEU A 332 22.00 5.93 -25.74
CA LEU A 332 22.20 4.62 -26.35
C LEU A 332 21.73 4.55 -27.82
N ASP A 333 21.29 5.67 -28.41
CA ASP A 333 20.62 5.71 -29.72
C ASP A 333 19.49 4.65 -29.83
N PHE A 334 18.72 4.52 -28.75
CA PHE A 334 17.70 3.48 -28.61
C PHE A 334 16.31 4.08 -28.53
N GLU A 335 15.40 3.52 -29.33
CA GLU A 335 14.00 3.91 -29.37
C GLU A 335 13.13 2.67 -29.57
N VAL A 336 12.03 2.65 -28.83
CA VAL A 336 11.01 1.61 -28.83
C VAL A 336 9.69 2.29 -29.12
N GLY A 337 9.11 1.96 -30.28
CA GLY A 337 7.84 2.55 -30.72
C GLY A 337 6.64 2.08 -29.91
N ALA A 338 5.52 2.81 -30.07
CA ALA A 338 4.22 2.45 -29.53
C ALA A 338 3.82 1.00 -29.89
N GLY A 339 3.07 0.35 -29.00
CA GLY A 339 2.66 -1.06 -29.08
C GLY A 339 3.70 -2.06 -28.57
N THR A 340 4.96 -1.64 -28.42
CA THR A 340 6.02 -2.53 -27.92
C THR A 340 5.95 -2.64 -26.39
N LEU A 341 6.09 -3.86 -25.85
CA LEU A 341 5.93 -4.23 -24.43
C LEU A 341 4.52 -4.07 -23.83
N GLY A 342 3.55 -3.60 -24.63
CA GLY A 342 2.17 -3.36 -24.19
C GLY A 342 2.05 -2.34 -23.06
N GLY A 343 0.86 -2.28 -22.46
CA GLY A 343 0.59 -1.49 -21.27
C GLY A 343 1.04 -2.22 -20.00
N LYS A 344 1.95 -1.63 -19.22
CA LYS A 344 2.56 -2.28 -18.05
C LYS A 344 2.79 -1.30 -16.92
N PHE A 345 2.44 -1.72 -15.70
CA PHE A 345 2.81 -1.06 -14.46
C PHE A 345 3.96 -1.84 -13.80
N THR A 346 5.11 -1.20 -13.61
CA THR A 346 6.33 -1.82 -13.10
C THR A 346 7.29 -0.75 -12.57
N THR A 347 8.46 -1.11 -12.09
CA THR A 347 9.52 -0.14 -11.77
C THR A 347 10.33 0.21 -13.02
N LEU A 348 11.08 1.30 -12.99
CA LEU A 348 11.95 1.69 -14.11
C LEU A 348 12.95 0.57 -14.43
N GLU A 349 13.50 -0.09 -13.41
CA GLU A 349 14.31 -1.31 -13.55
C GLU A 349 13.55 -2.42 -14.27
N GLY A 350 12.35 -2.76 -13.80
CA GLY A 350 11.53 -3.82 -14.36
C GLY A 350 11.14 -3.57 -15.82
N LEU A 351 10.99 -2.30 -16.21
CA LEU A 351 10.77 -1.89 -17.60
C LEU A 351 12.02 -2.12 -18.46
N LEU A 352 13.19 -1.68 -17.99
CA LEU A 352 14.46 -1.86 -18.71
C LEU A 352 14.87 -3.33 -18.83
N VAL A 353 14.65 -4.13 -17.79
CA VAL A 353 14.88 -5.59 -17.83
C VAL A 353 13.93 -6.25 -18.84
N ALA A 354 12.64 -5.91 -18.84
CA ALA A 354 11.70 -6.44 -19.82
C ALA A 354 12.09 -6.07 -21.26
N MET A 355 12.61 -4.86 -21.47
CA MET A 355 13.17 -4.43 -22.77
C MET A 355 14.35 -5.30 -23.19
N LYS A 356 15.31 -5.49 -22.28
CA LYS A 356 16.48 -6.35 -22.52
C LYS A 356 16.07 -7.78 -22.87
N ASP A 357 15.11 -8.35 -22.13
CA ASP A 357 14.62 -9.70 -22.36
C ASP A 357 13.91 -9.84 -23.72
N GLN A 358 13.16 -8.83 -24.14
CA GLN A 358 12.53 -8.84 -25.47
C GLN A 358 13.57 -8.77 -26.60
N LEU A 359 14.61 -7.94 -26.44
CA LEU A 359 15.69 -7.80 -27.41
C LEU A 359 16.56 -9.06 -27.52
N THR A 360 16.76 -9.77 -26.41
CA THR A 360 17.64 -10.95 -26.35
C THR A 360 16.91 -12.28 -26.59
N GLY A 361 15.68 -12.44 -26.07
CA GLY A 361 14.94 -13.70 -26.04
C GLY A 361 14.07 -13.98 -27.27
N GLN A 362 13.61 -12.94 -27.99
CA GLN A 362 12.63 -13.10 -29.07
C GLN A 362 13.10 -12.61 -30.44
N ASN A 363 14.39 -12.30 -30.63
CA ASN A 363 14.86 -11.70 -31.87
C ASN A 363 15.43 -12.77 -32.86
N PRO A 364 14.64 -13.26 -33.83
CA PRO A 364 15.11 -14.25 -34.81
C PRO A 364 16.29 -13.76 -35.67
N LEU A 365 16.52 -12.44 -35.72
CA LEU A 365 17.68 -11.83 -36.40
C LEU A 365 19.01 -12.09 -35.68
N MET A 366 19.00 -12.48 -34.40
CA MET A 366 20.20 -12.84 -33.63
C MET A 366 20.52 -14.35 -33.64
N CYS A 367 19.49 -15.18 -33.79
CA CYS A 367 19.58 -16.65 -33.77
C CYS A 367 19.63 -17.31 -35.16
N GLY A 368 19.39 -16.58 -36.25
CA GLY A 368 19.54 -17.08 -37.61
C GLY A 368 21.01 -17.18 -38.07
N ASP A 369 21.27 -18.06 -39.04
CA ASP A 369 22.53 -18.21 -39.77
C ASP A 369 22.90 -16.99 -40.64
N SER A 370 21.93 -16.10 -40.88
CA SER A 370 22.06 -14.87 -41.67
C SER A 370 22.55 -13.65 -40.86
N ALA A 371 22.76 -13.81 -39.54
CA ALA A 371 23.23 -12.74 -38.66
C ALA A 371 24.72 -12.45 -38.89
N THR A 372 25.06 -11.23 -39.32
CA THR A 372 26.46 -10.82 -39.49
C THR A 372 27.15 -10.66 -38.13
N LEU A 373 28.44 -11.04 -38.06
CA LEU A 373 29.24 -10.93 -36.82
C LEU A 373 29.25 -9.50 -36.26
N ALA A 374 29.32 -8.49 -37.14
CA ALA A 374 29.27 -7.09 -36.77
C ALA A 374 27.95 -6.67 -36.08
N LEU A 375 26.82 -7.27 -36.45
CA LEU A 375 25.54 -6.99 -35.79
C LEU A 375 25.48 -7.62 -34.40
N LYS A 376 26.06 -8.81 -34.22
CA LYS A 376 26.16 -9.47 -32.92
C LYS A 376 27.04 -8.70 -31.95
N GLU A 377 28.19 -8.20 -32.41
CA GLU A 377 29.08 -7.37 -31.59
C GLU A 377 28.40 -6.07 -31.14
N ARG A 378 27.74 -5.34 -32.05
CA ARG A 378 26.99 -4.11 -31.71
C ARG A 378 25.85 -4.38 -30.73
N MET A 379 25.15 -5.50 -30.87
CA MET A 379 24.08 -5.89 -29.96
C MET A 379 24.62 -6.29 -28.57
N GLN A 380 25.78 -6.97 -28.52
CA GLN A 380 26.46 -7.26 -27.26
C GLN A 380 26.90 -5.99 -26.54
N GLU A 381 27.54 -5.05 -27.26
CA GLU A 381 27.92 -3.75 -26.70
C GLU A 381 26.70 -2.97 -26.18
N PHE A 382 25.59 -2.99 -26.92
CA PHE A 382 24.34 -2.37 -26.49
C PHE A 382 23.80 -3.02 -25.20
N ASN A 383 23.72 -4.35 -25.16
CA ASN A 383 23.24 -5.09 -23.98
C ASN A 383 24.13 -4.86 -22.75
N GLU A 384 25.45 -4.77 -22.93
CA GLU A 384 26.38 -4.42 -21.84
C GLU A 384 26.14 -3.01 -21.31
N LYS A 385 25.91 -2.04 -22.21
CA LYS A 385 25.58 -0.66 -21.80
C LYS A 385 24.25 -0.59 -21.06
N LEU A 386 23.22 -1.27 -21.56
CA LEU A 386 21.91 -1.34 -20.92
C LEU A 386 22.01 -2.01 -19.54
N GLU A 387 22.78 -3.09 -19.42
CA GLU A 387 23.02 -3.76 -18.13
C GLU A 387 23.77 -2.87 -17.14
N ASN A 388 24.71 -2.05 -17.61
CA ASN A 388 25.41 -1.10 -16.75
C ASN A 388 24.48 0.01 -16.24
N ILE A 389 23.45 0.39 -16.99
CA ILE A 389 22.40 1.31 -16.53
C ILE A 389 21.52 0.61 -15.49
N ILE A 390 21.01 -0.60 -15.80
CA ILE A 390 20.15 -1.40 -14.91
C ILE A 390 20.85 -1.71 -13.58
N SER A 391 22.15 -2.00 -13.60
CA SER A 391 22.93 -2.30 -12.39
C SER A 391 23.44 -1.07 -11.63
N GLY A 392 23.07 0.15 -12.06
CA GLY A 392 23.48 1.39 -11.41
C GLY A 392 25.00 1.65 -11.48
N LYS A 393 25.67 1.18 -12.53
CA LYS A 393 27.11 1.46 -12.78
C LYS A 393 27.32 2.69 -13.65
N THR A 394 26.35 3.00 -14.50
CA THR A 394 26.36 4.16 -15.38
C THR A 394 25.21 5.08 -15.02
N PHE A 395 25.54 6.33 -14.67
CA PHE A 395 24.58 7.39 -14.38
C PHE A 395 24.67 8.50 -15.44
N GLY A 396 23.63 9.33 -15.52
CA GLY A 396 23.51 10.47 -16.42
C GLY A 396 22.78 10.18 -17.72
N CYS A 397 22.25 8.98 -17.90
CA CYS A 397 21.40 8.62 -19.04
C CYS A 397 19.99 9.18 -18.86
N ARG A 398 19.35 9.56 -19.96
CA ARG A 398 17.97 10.05 -19.96
C ARG A 398 17.04 8.96 -20.47
N ILE A 399 15.98 8.72 -19.72
CA ILE A 399 14.84 7.90 -20.16
C ILE A 399 13.74 8.86 -20.55
N VAL A 400 13.26 8.73 -21.79
CA VAL A 400 12.19 9.56 -22.33
C VAL A 400 10.99 8.68 -22.63
N LEU A 401 9.87 8.96 -21.99
CA LEU A 401 8.56 8.38 -22.29
C LEU A 401 7.75 9.43 -23.05
N ASP A 402 7.34 9.12 -24.27
CA ASP A 402 6.54 10.02 -25.10
C ASP A 402 5.24 9.32 -25.48
N ASP A 403 4.14 9.77 -24.87
CA ASP A 403 2.82 9.18 -24.98
C ASP A 403 1.79 10.19 -25.52
N PRO A 404 1.40 10.06 -26.80
CA PRO A 404 0.38 10.90 -27.40
C PRO A 404 -0.99 10.81 -26.73
N ALA A 405 -1.32 9.69 -26.09
CA ALA A 405 -2.59 9.53 -25.37
C ALA A 405 -2.59 10.17 -23.97
N GLY A 406 -1.40 10.60 -23.49
CA GLY A 406 -1.24 11.22 -22.18
C GLY A 406 -1.38 10.25 -21.00
N ASN A 407 -1.28 8.94 -21.24
CA ASN A 407 -1.72 7.87 -20.37
C ASN A 407 -0.57 7.11 -19.70
N SER A 408 0.64 7.68 -19.74
CA SER A 408 1.84 7.13 -19.12
C SER A 408 2.24 7.94 -17.90
N TYR A 409 2.90 7.26 -16.95
CA TYR A 409 3.28 7.80 -15.66
C TYR A 409 4.70 7.39 -15.30
N LEU A 410 5.39 8.28 -14.60
CA LEU A 410 6.67 8.02 -13.97
C LEU A 410 6.66 8.71 -12.60
N GLN A 411 6.99 7.96 -11.57
CA GLN A 411 6.91 8.43 -10.19
C GLN A 411 7.89 9.58 -9.92
N ASN A 412 7.34 10.67 -9.40
CA ASN A 412 8.11 11.71 -8.75
C ASN A 412 8.35 11.34 -7.29
N VAL A 413 9.60 10.98 -6.95
CA VAL A 413 9.98 10.62 -5.57
C VAL A 413 9.99 11.81 -4.60
N TYR A 414 10.00 13.04 -5.13
CA TYR A 414 9.98 14.27 -4.35
C TYR A 414 8.56 14.87 -4.21
N ALA A 415 7.54 14.21 -4.75
CA ALA A 415 6.16 14.72 -4.69
C ALA A 415 5.75 15.09 -3.25
N PRO A 416 5.09 16.24 -3.03
CA PRO A 416 4.53 17.15 -4.03
C PRO A 416 5.54 18.17 -4.63
N GLU A 417 6.80 18.17 -4.19
CA GLU A 417 7.83 19.05 -4.75
C GLU A 417 8.25 18.59 -6.16
N ALA A 418 8.72 19.53 -6.97
CA ALA A 418 9.19 19.22 -8.32
C ALA A 418 10.54 18.48 -8.27
N ASP A 419 10.64 17.40 -9.03
CA ASP A 419 11.90 16.68 -9.18
C ASP A 419 12.88 17.49 -10.05
N PRO A 420 14.11 17.76 -9.57
CA PRO A 420 15.09 18.52 -10.34
C PRO A 420 15.62 17.78 -11.59
N GLU A 421 15.54 16.45 -11.63
CA GLU A 421 16.08 15.61 -12.72
C GLU A 421 14.96 15.00 -13.60
N MET A 422 13.70 15.35 -13.34
CA MET A 422 12.55 14.94 -14.15
C MET A 422 11.83 16.15 -14.76
N GLU A 423 11.57 16.10 -16.06
CA GLU A 423 10.81 17.09 -16.81
C GLU A 423 9.56 16.45 -17.42
N ILE A 424 8.40 17.05 -17.17
CA ILE A 424 7.12 16.62 -17.74
C ILE A 424 6.59 17.75 -18.64
N VAL A 425 6.47 17.47 -19.93
CA VAL A 425 5.99 18.41 -20.94
C VAL A 425 4.68 17.89 -21.53
N TYR A 426 3.62 18.69 -21.39
CA TYR A 426 2.35 18.44 -22.07
C TYR A 426 2.34 19.14 -23.42
N TYR A 427 1.99 18.42 -24.48
CA TYR A 427 1.99 18.95 -25.84
C TYR A 427 0.67 18.72 -26.56
N GLN A 428 0.35 19.61 -27.51
CA GLN A 428 -0.79 19.42 -28.40
C GLN A 428 -0.44 18.35 -29.43
N ARG A 429 -1.28 17.31 -29.53
CA ARG A 429 -1.11 16.23 -30.51
C ARG A 429 -1.07 16.78 -31.94
N THR A 430 -0.23 16.15 -32.76
CA THR A 430 -0.20 16.41 -34.21
C THR A 430 -1.38 15.71 -34.90
N PHE A 431 -1.64 16.07 -36.15
CA PHE A 431 -2.67 15.40 -36.96
C PHE A 431 -2.42 13.89 -37.08
N GLU A 432 -1.17 13.48 -37.24
CA GLU A 432 -0.77 12.06 -37.32
C GLU A 432 -1.03 11.33 -36.00
N HIS A 433 -0.71 11.94 -34.85
CA HIS A 433 -1.04 11.35 -33.55
C HIS A 433 -2.55 11.18 -33.36
N ASN A 434 -3.36 12.15 -33.81
CA ASN A 434 -4.81 12.03 -33.75
C ASN A 434 -5.34 10.95 -34.71
N GLU A 435 -4.70 10.73 -35.85
CA GLU A 435 -5.06 9.67 -36.79
C GLU A 435 -4.78 8.28 -36.20
N GLU A 436 -3.60 8.09 -35.60
CA GLU A 436 -3.22 6.84 -34.93
C GLU A 436 -4.12 6.52 -33.74
N LEU A 437 -4.62 7.55 -33.05
CA LEU A 437 -5.56 7.43 -31.95
C LEU A 437 -7.03 7.34 -32.40
N GLY A 438 -7.31 7.44 -33.70
CA GLY A 438 -8.66 7.39 -34.27
C GLY A 438 -9.54 8.59 -33.90
N LEU A 439 -8.94 9.73 -33.54
CA LEU A 439 -9.63 10.94 -33.09
C LEU A 439 -10.07 11.85 -34.23
N ASN A 440 -9.40 11.80 -35.40
CA ASN A 440 -9.73 12.70 -36.52
C ASN A 440 -11.13 12.45 -37.10
N ASP A 441 -11.59 11.19 -37.10
CA ASP A 441 -12.91 10.79 -37.61
C ASP A 441 -14.00 10.79 -36.50
N MET A 442 -13.62 11.11 -35.26
CA MET A 442 -14.52 11.07 -34.11
C MET A 442 -15.36 12.35 -34.05
N LYS A 443 -16.63 12.26 -34.45
CA LYS A 443 -17.62 13.33 -34.22
C LYS A 443 -18.08 13.30 -32.77
N LEU A 444 -17.93 14.39 -32.03
CA LEU A 444 -18.44 14.51 -30.66
C LEU A 444 -19.77 15.27 -30.58
N GLU A 445 -20.14 16.02 -31.62
CA GLU A 445 -21.33 16.88 -31.69
C GLU A 445 -22.00 16.80 -33.09
N ASP A 446 -23.25 17.28 -33.19
CA ASP A 446 -24.05 17.39 -34.43
C ASP A 446 -24.25 16.08 -35.21
N TYR A 447 -24.64 15.02 -34.50
CA TYR A 447 -25.08 13.76 -35.10
C TYR A 447 -26.35 13.89 -35.95
N GLU A 448 -27.16 14.95 -35.75
CA GLU A 448 -28.45 15.16 -36.42
C GLU A 448 -28.38 15.91 -37.76
N GLU A 449 -27.24 16.49 -38.16
CA GLU A 449 -27.18 17.32 -39.39
C GLU A 449 -26.92 16.54 -40.70
N ASN A 450 -26.90 15.21 -40.66
CA ASN A 450 -26.76 14.39 -41.87
C ASN A 450 -27.95 13.42 -42.05
N GLU A 451 -29.13 13.97 -42.39
CA GLU A 451 -30.12 13.31 -43.25
C GLU A 451 -30.24 14.03 -44.60
#